data_AF-A0A2S2NE54-F1
#
_entry.id   AF-A0A2S2NE54-F1
#
_cell.length_a   1.000
_cell.length_b   1.000
_cell.length_c   1.000
_cell.angle_alpha   90.00
_cell.angle_beta   90.00
_cell.angle_gamma   90.00
#
_symmetry.space_group_name_H-M   'P 1'
#
loop_
_entity.id
_entity.type
_entity.pdbx_description
1 polymer ?
#
loop_
_entity_poly.entity_id
_entity_poly.type
_entity_poly.pdbx_seq_one_letter_code
_entity_poly.pdbx_strand_id
1 'polypeptide(L)'
;MACDTFIKIAMKCRRYFVQVQVGEAMPFIEEILNSMATIISDLQPQQVHTFYEAVGIMISAQVNSKIQEQLIDKYMLLPNLIWDDCISQASKDVEILKEPEFVKQLGNILKTNARACKSLGHQYVVQLGRIYLDMLNIYNVMSANITDAIATNGDSVTKQPLIKNMRVIKKETLRLISDWISRSNDNAMVLENFIPPLLETVLADYSKTMHPSAREPEVLSAMATIIDKLQSDITPAVSKILDAVFEATLTMINKDFEQFPEHRTNFYLLLQAINNHCFVSFLSIPAPQFKLVLDSIFWAFKHTMRNVADTGLLILYKLLQNVQQHKQAAQSFYVSYFTDILQHVFSVATDTSHTASLLMHAQILSYMFKLVESDRIEVLLSAPGAPPDGEVTDKNVAYVRDFVASLLKTAFPHLADPQIALTVQGMFNLNHDLTAFKDHLRDFLVQIREFTGEDISDLYLEEREQALRAAQEEKREVQKSVPGILNPHEITDDMQD
;
A
#
# COMPACT_ATOMS: atom_id res chain seq x y z
N MET A 1 -12.55 -1.91 -29.81
CA MET A 1 -13.12 -3.20 -30.28
C MET A 1 -12.04 -4.16 -30.75
N ALA A 2 -11.31 -3.89 -31.85
CA ALA A 2 -10.32 -4.85 -32.38
C ALA A 2 -9.23 -5.24 -31.35
N CYS A 3 -8.55 -4.27 -30.73
CA CYS A 3 -7.55 -4.54 -29.69
C CYS A 3 -8.14 -5.22 -28.44
N ASP A 4 -9.37 -4.87 -28.07
CA ASP A 4 -10.05 -5.46 -26.90
C ASP A 4 -10.40 -6.93 -27.13
N THR A 5 -10.85 -7.27 -28.35
CA THR A 5 -11.07 -8.66 -28.74
C THR A 5 -9.74 -9.41 -28.83
N PHE A 6 -8.70 -8.77 -29.39
CA PHE A 6 -7.37 -9.37 -29.53
C PHE A 6 -6.76 -9.74 -28.17
N ILE A 7 -6.77 -8.84 -27.19
CA ILE A 7 -6.25 -9.15 -25.84
C ILE A 7 -7.05 -10.25 -25.15
N LYS A 8 -8.38 -10.30 -25.34
CA LYS A 8 -9.22 -11.38 -24.79
C LYS A 8 -8.86 -12.74 -25.39
N ILE A 9 -8.63 -12.81 -26.70
CA ILE A 9 -8.17 -14.03 -27.38
C ILE A 9 -6.77 -14.39 -26.87
N ALA A 10 -5.85 -13.44 -26.77
CA ALA A 10 -4.51 -13.67 -26.24
C ALA A 10 -4.56 -14.26 -24.82
N MET A 11 -5.39 -13.71 -23.94
CA MET A 11 -5.56 -14.21 -22.56
C MET A 11 -6.01 -15.67 -22.49
N LYS A 12 -7.00 -16.07 -23.31
CA LYS A 12 -7.56 -17.42 -23.27
C LYS A 12 -6.78 -18.42 -24.12
N CYS A 13 -6.12 -17.97 -25.19
CA CYS A 13 -5.49 -18.84 -26.19
C CYS A 13 -3.96 -18.70 -26.28
N ARG A 14 -3.29 -18.05 -25.33
CA ARG A 14 -1.84 -17.73 -25.35
C ARG A 14 -0.91 -18.87 -25.80
N ARG A 15 -1.17 -20.12 -25.39
CA ARG A 15 -0.33 -21.28 -25.72
C ARG A 15 -0.28 -21.58 -27.22
N TYR A 16 -1.38 -21.34 -27.95
CA TYR A 16 -1.47 -21.62 -29.37
C TYR A 16 -0.58 -20.70 -30.22
N PHE A 17 -0.25 -19.51 -29.72
CA PHE A 17 0.57 -18.53 -30.44
C PHE A 17 2.07 -18.87 -30.43
N VAL A 18 2.53 -19.59 -29.39
CA VAL A 18 3.95 -19.93 -29.19
C VAL A 18 4.30 -21.34 -29.66
N GLN A 19 3.30 -22.13 -30.04
CA GLN A 19 3.46 -23.47 -30.60
C GLN A 19 3.32 -23.42 -32.12
N VAL A 20 4.08 -24.28 -32.81
CA VAL A 20 3.90 -24.50 -34.26
C VAL A 20 2.60 -25.28 -34.45
N GLN A 21 1.66 -24.69 -35.18
CA GLN A 21 0.37 -25.32 -35.49
C GLN A 21 0.49 -26.24 -36.71
N VAL A 22 -0.45 -27.17 -36.84
CA VAL A 22 -0.48 -28.12 -37.98
C VAL A 22 -0.64 -27.34 -39.29
N GLY A 23 0.33 -27.52 -40.21
CA GLY A 23 0.34 -26.85 -41.50
C GLY A 23 1.17 -25.56 -41.54
N GLU A 24 1.66 -25.09 -40.41
CA GLU A 24 2.50 -23.88 -40.32
C GLU A 24 3.98 -24.22 -40.20
N ALA A 25 4.83 -23.34 -40.75
CA ALA A 25 6.29 -23.51 -40.71
C ALA A 25 6.92 -22.96 -39.42
N MET A 26 6.24 -22.04 -38.73
CA MET A 26 6.75 -21.34 -37.55
C MET A 26 5.61 -20.97 -36.59
N PRO A 27 5.90 -20.67 -35.31
CA PRO A 27 4.90 -20.17 -34.37
C PRO A 27 4.33 -18.82 -34.82
N PHE A 28 3.01 -18.64 -34.72
CA PHE A 28 2.34 -17.42 -35.20
C PHE A 28 2.82 -16.15 -34.48
N ILE A 29 3.32 -16.26 -33.23
CA ILE A 29 3.94 -15.14 -32.53
C ILE A 29 5.09 -14.51 -33.34
N GLU A 30 5.87 -15.31 -34.05
CA GLU A 30 7.01 -14.77 -34.81
C GLU A 30 6.57 -13.95 -36.03
N GLU A 31 5.46 -14.34 -36.67
CA GLU A 31 4.85 -13.55 -37.75
C GLU A 31 4.31 -12.22 -37.23
N ILE A 32 3.62 -12.25 -36.09
CA ILE A 32 3.13 -11.02 -35.43
C ILE A 32 4.29 -10.07 -35.15
N LEU A 33 5.41 -10.59 -34.62
CA LEU A 33 6.59 -9.78 -34.32
C LEU A 33 7.26 -9.23 -35.59
N ASN A 34 7.29 -9.99 -36.69
CA ASN A 34 7.85 -9.53 -37.98
C ASN A 34 7.00 -8.43 -38.63
N SER A 35 5.69 -8.51 -38.51
CA SER A 35 4.74 -7.55 -39.12
C SER A 35 4.28 -6.47 -38.15
N MET A 36 4.88 -6.38 -36.96
CA MET A 36 4.40 -5.52 -35.87
C MET A 36 4.26 -4.05 -36.30
N ALA A 37 5.28 -3.49 -36.97
CA ALA A 37 5.26 -2.10 -37.43
C ALA A 37 4.08 -1.80 -38.38
N THR A 38 3.73 -2.76 -39.23
CA THR A 38 2.59 -2.63 -40.15
C THR A 38 1.24 -2.82 -39.45
N ILE A 39 1.17 -3.68 -38.43
CA ILE A 39 -0.07 -3.93 -37.68
C ILE A 39 -0.46 -2.71 -36.85
N ILE A 40 0.52 -2.03 -36.26
CA ILE A 40 0.27 -0.94 -35.30
C ILE A 40 0.29 0.46 -35.93
N SER A 41 0.57 0.60 -37.24
CA SER A 41 0.80 1.90 -37.89
C SER A 41 -0.37 2.89 -37.73
N ASP A 42 -1.60 2.37 -37.75
CA ASP A 42 -2.82 3.17 -37.72
C ASP A 42 -3.47 3.21 -36.32
N LEU A 43 -2.80 2.60 -35.33
CA LEU A 43 -3.32 2.50 -33.97
C LEU A 43 -2.97 3.76 -33.16
N GLN A 44 -3.94 4.19 -32.35
CA GLN A 44 -3.70 5.23 -31.35
C GLN A 44 -2.82 4.70 -30.21
N PRO A 45 -2.10 5.55 -29.47
CA PRO A 45 -1.17 5.10 -28.42
C PRO A 45 -1.79 4.14 -27.40
N GLN A 46 -3.02 4.38 -26.96
CA GLN A 46 -3.71 3.49 -26.01
C GLN A 46 -3.99 2.10 -26.62
N GLN A 47 -4.31 2.04 -27.92
CA GLN A 47 -4.52 0.79 -28.65
C GLN A 47 -3.20 0.04 -28.84
N VAL A 48 -2.11 0.76 -29.10
CA VAL A 48 -0.75 0.19 -29.13
C VAL A 48 -0.43 -0.43 -27.77
N HIS A 49 -0.68 0.26 -26.65
CA HIS A 49 -0.43 -0.29 -25.32
C HIS A 49 -1.20 -1.60 -25.07
N THR A 50 -2.49 -1.65 -25.44
CA THR A 50 -3.32 -2.87 -25.33
C THR A 50 -2.80 -3.99 -26.25
N PHE A 51 -2.34 -3.66 -27.45
CA PHE A 51 -1.73 -4.62 -28.37
C PHE A 51 -0.45 -5.22 -27.77
N TYR A 52 0.43 -4.40 -27.22
CA TYR A 52 1.64 -4.85 -26.53
C TYR A 52 1.30 -5.74 -25.33
N GLU A 53 0.29 -5.38 -24.52
CA GLU A 53 -0.21 -6.24 -23.43
C GLU A 53 -0.61 -7.63 -23.96
N ALA A 54 -1.39 -7.68 -25.04
CA ALA A 54 -1.83 -8.92 -25.66
C ALA A 54 -0.66 -9.79 -26.16
N VAL A 55 0.30 -9.19 -26.86
CA VAL A 55 1.48 -9.91 -27.38
C VAL A 55 2.37 -10.38 -26.22
N GLY A 56 2.54 -9.58 -25.18
CA GLY A 56 3.26 -9.98 -23.97
C GLY A 56 2.62 -11.20 -23.27
N ILE A 57 1.28 -11.30 -23.27
CA ILE A 57 0.56 -12.47 -22.73
C ILE A 57 0.83 -13.74 -23.54
N MET A 58 1.00 -13.61 -24.86
CA MET A 58 1.39 -14.73 -25.73
C MET A 58 2.81 -15.18 -25.41
N ILE A 59 3.75 -14.23 -25.37
CA ILE A 59 5.17 -14.51 -25.08
C ILE A 59 5.35 -15.12 -23.68
N SER A 60 4.55 -14.73 -22.69
CA SER A 60 4.59 -15.33 -21.35
C SER A 60 4.19 -16.81 -21.31
N ALA A 61 3.56 -17.34 -22.38
CA ALA A 61 3.27 -18.76 -22.51
C ALA A 61 4.44 -19.59 -23.08
N GLN A 62 5.51 -18.96 -23.58
CA GLN A 62 6.70 -19.67 -24.02
C GLN A 62 7.45 -20.24 -22.80
N VAL A 63 7.68 -21.55 -22.80
CA VAL A 63 8.27 -22.28 -21.67
C VAL A 63 9.80 -22.30 -21.75
N ASN A 64 10.35 -22.23 -22.96
CA ASN A 64 11.80 -22.19 -23.15
C ASN A 64 12.34 -20.77 -22.90
N SER A 65 13.04 -20.57 -21.78
CA SER A 65 13.60 -19.26 -21.37
C SER A 65 14.41 -18.60 -22.50
N LYS A 66 15.30 -19.34 -23.16
CA LYS A 66 16.16 -18.76 -24.20
C LYS A 66 15.37 -18.27 -25.41
N ILE A 67 14.33 -19.00 -25.82
CA ILE A 67 13.45 -18.57 -26.91
C ILE A 67 12.59 -17.40 -26.44
N GLN A 68 12.10 -17.45 -25.20
CA GLN A 68 11.30 -16.37 -24.64
C GLN A 68 12.08 -15.06 -24.59
N GLU A 69 13.35 -15.08 -24.18
CA GLU A 69 14.24 -13.91 -24.18
C GLU A 69 14.41 -13.33 -25.58
N GLN A 70 14.66 -14.18 -26.58
CA GLN A 70 14.75 -13.75 -27.99
C GLN A 70 13.44 -13.13 -28.51
N LEU A 71 12.29 -13.69 -28.10
CA LEU A 71 10.99 -13.12 -28.43
C LEU A 71 10.79 -11.76 -27.75
N ILE A 72 11.23 -11.60 -26.49
CA ILE A 72 11.17 -10.33 -25.75
C ILE A 72 12.04 -9.26 -26.43
N ASP A 73 13.26 -9.60 -26.83
CA ASP A 73 14.16 -8.68 -27.54
C ASP A 73 13.53 -8.14 -28.82
N LYS A 74 12.93 -9.04 -29.62
CA LYS A 74 12.25 -8.69 -30.87
C LYS A 74 10.95 -7.90 -30.62
N TYR A 75 10.21 -8.29 -29.58
CA TYR A 75 8.97 -7.63 -29.13
C TYR A 75 9.21 -6.19 -28.69
N MET A 76 10.29 -5.92 -27.97
CA MET A 76 10.63 -4.59 -27.46
C MET A 76 11.50 -3.76 -28.42
N LEU A 77 11.80 -4.27 -29.61
CA LEU A 77 12.69 -3.61 -30.57
C LEU A 77 12.23 -2.19 -30.93
N LEU A 78 10.97 -1.99 -31.32
CA LEU A 78 10.47 -0.67 -31.74
C LEU A 78 10.51 0.37 -30.61
N PRO A 79 9.98 0.10 -29.39
CA PRO A 79 10.13 1.02 -28.27
C PRO A 79 11.59 1.29 -27.91
N ASN A 80 12.46 0.28 -27.98
CA ASN A 80 13.88 0.42 -27.66
C ASN A 80 14.62 1.30 -28.66
N LEU A 81 14.33 1.21 -29.97
CA LEU A 81 14.95 2.09 -30.97
C LEU A 81 14.62 3.56 -30.70
N ILE A 82 13.37 3.85 -30.35
CA ILE A 82 12.94 5.20 -30.02
C ILE A 82 13.56 5.65 -28.69
N TRP A 83 13.58 4.77 -27.68
CA TRP A 83 14.23 5.05 -26.41
C TRP A 83 15.71 5.38 -26.58
N ASP A 84 16.46 4.56 -27.31
CA ASP A 84 17.88 4.73 -27.54
C ASP A 84 18.19 6.05 -28.28
N ASP A 85 17.35 6.43 -29.25
CA ASP A 85 17.43 7.74 -29.92
C ASP A 85 17.16 8.89 -28.94
N CYS A 86 16.12 8.79 -28.11
CA CYS A 86 15.85 9.77 -27.07
C CYS A 86 17.04 9.91 -26.09
N ILE A 87 17.58 8.81 -25.57
CA ILE A 87 18.75 8.85 -24.67
C ILE A 87 19.98 9.45 -25.38
N SER A 88 20.21 9.09 -26.64
CA SER A 88 21.31 9.66 -27.42
C SER A 88 21.18 11.16 -27.66
N GLN A 89 19.96 11.67 -27.82
CA GLN A 89 19.74 13.12 -27.95
C GLN A 89 19.90 13.81 -26.58
N ALA A 90 19.34 13.24 -25.52
CA ALA A 90 19.36 13.82 -24.17
C ALA A 90 20.78 13.87 -23.57
N SER A 91 21.64 12.91 -23.93
CA SER A 91 23.05 12.91 -23.55
C SER A 91 23.87 14.02 -24.22
N LYS A 92 23.43 14.53 -25.37
CA LYS A 92 24.06 15.67 -26.06
C LYS A 92 23.54 17.00 -25.56
N ASP A 93 22.23 17.07 -25.32
CA ASP A 93 21.56 18.26 -24.79
C ASP A 93 20.41 17.85 -23.86
N VAL A 94 20.59 18.12 -22.57
CA VAL A 94 19.60 17.80 -21.52
C VAL A 94 18.36 18.69 -21.65
N GLU A 95 18.45 19.85 -22.30
CA GLU A 95 17.33 20.80 -22.42
C GLU A 95 16.18 20.24 -23.26
N ILE A 96 16.43 19.27 -24.15
CA ILE A 96 15.35 18.60 -24.90
C ILE A 96 14.36 17.89 -23.99
N LEU A 97 14.76 17.51 -22.77
CA LEU A 97 13.88 16.92 -21.76
C LEU A 97 12.88 17.93 -21.16
N LYS A 98 12.93 19.20 -21.60
CA LYS A 98 11.92 20.23 -21.34
C LYS A 98 10.97 20.44 -22.52
N GLU A 99 11.19 19.76 -23.65
CA GLU A 99 10.31 19.86 -24.81
C GLU A 99 9.05 18.99 -24.63
N PRO A 100 7.83 19.54 -24.81
CA PRO A 100 6.59 18.81 -24.56
C PRO A 100 6.42 17.51 -25.35
N GLU A 101 6.81 17.49 -26.62
CA GLU A 101 6.67 16.30 -27.47
C GLU A 101 7.65 15.19 -27.06
N PHE A 102 8.87 15.56 -26.67
CA PHE A 102 9.87 14.62 -26.19
C PHE A 102 9.44 13.94 -24.88
N VAL A 103 8.96 14.73 -23.91
CA VAL A 103 8.42 14.23 -22.64
C VAL A 103 7.20 13.31 -22.88
N LYS A 104 6.33 13.66 -23.83
CA LYS A 104 5.17 12.83 -24.19
C LYS A 104 5.58 11.50 -24.84
N GLN A 105 6.61 11.51 -25.67
CA GLN A 105 7.16 10.31 -26.30
C GLN A 105 7.73 9.35 -25.26
N LEU A 106 8.57 9.84 -24.33
CA LEU A 106 9.07 9.06 -23.20
C LEU A 106 7.93 8.45 -22.36
N GLY A 107 6.90 9.25 -22.06
CA GLY A 107 5.74 8.77 -21.33
C GLY A 107 4.99 7.64 -22.02
N ASN A 108 4.89 7.65 -23.36
CA ASN A 108 4.26 6.57 -24.12
C ASN A 108 5.13 5.30 -24.14
N ILE A 109 6.46 5.45 -24.23
CA ILE A 109 7.39 4.31 -24.14
C ILE A 109 7.27 3.63 -22.77
N LEU A 110 7.28 4.40 -21.68
CA LEU A 110 7.15 3.84 -20.33
C LEU A 110 5.80 3.14 -20.12
N LYS A 111 4.70 3.68 -20.64
CA LYS A 111 3.38 3.02 -20.59
C LYS A 111 3.34 1.71 -21.37
N THR A 112 4.03 1.66 -22.51
CA THR A 112 4.19 0.42 -23.30
C THR A 112 4.96 -0.62 -22.49
N ASN A 113 6.06 -0.22 -21.86
CA ASN A 113 6.86 -1.04 -20.96
C ASN A 113 6.05 -1.53 -19.75
N ALA A 114 5.18 -0.69 -19.16
CA ALA A 114 4.29 -1.10 -18.07
C ALA A 114 3.31 -2.20 -18.49
N ARG A 115 2.73 -2.10 -19.70
CA ARG A 115 1.85 -3.17 -20.24
C ARG A 115 2.62 -4.45 -20.55
N ALA A 116 3.82 -4.32 -21.09
CA ALA A 116 4.73 -5.45 -21.32
C ALA A 116 5.08 -6.16 -20.02
N CYS A 117 5.53 -5.42 -19.00
CA CYS A 117 5.89 -5.92 -17.68
C CYS A 117 4.74 -6.69 -17.03
N LYS A 118 3.54 -6.09 -17.01
CA LYS A 118 2.34 -6.73 -16.44
C LYS A 118 2.06 -8.10 -17.06
N SER A 119 2.30 -8.24 -18.36
CA SER A 119 1.98 -9.41 -19.16
C SER A 119 3.04 -10.51 -19.08
N LEU A 120 4.31 -10.11 -19.09
CA LEU A 120 5.48 -11.00 -19.09
C LEU A 120 5.86 -11.47 -17.68
N GLY A 121 5.54 -10.70 -16.64
CA GLY A 121 5.90 -11.00 -15.26
C GLY A 121 7.42 -10.93 -15.04
N HIS A 122 7.98 -11.89 -14.31
CA HIS A 122 9.41 -11.91 -13.97
C HIS A 122 10.33 -11.78 -15.20
N GLN A 123 9.99 -12.45 -16.30
CA GLN A 123 10.82 -12.55 -17.52
C GLN A 123 11.04 -11.20 -18.23
N TYR A 124 10.24 -10.19 -17.87
CA TYR A 124 10.48 -8.81 -18.28
C TYR A 124 11.83 -8.25 -17.80
N VAL A 125 12.51 -8.92 -16.86
CA VAL A 125 13.83 -8.53 -16.33
C VAL A 125 14.87 -8.25 -17.42
N VAL A 126 14.84 -8.99 -18.54
CA VAL A 126 15.76 -8.77 -19.67
C VAL A 126 15.60 -7.38 -20.27
N GLN A 127 14.35 -6.97 -20.49
CA GLN A 127 14.02 -5.64 -20.98
C GLN A 127 14.23 -4.58 -19.91
N LEU A 128 13.80 -4.82 -18.67
CA LEU A 128 13.97 -3.85 -17.59
C LEU A 128 15.44 -3.55 -17.38
N GLY A 129 16.30 -4.57 -17.28
CA GLY A 129 17.74 -4.43 -17.08
C GLY A 129 18.41 -3.59 -18.17
N ARG A 130 17.95 -3.69 -19.42
CA ARG A 130 18.44 -2.86 -20.54
C ARG A 130 18.23 -1.37 -20.30
N ILE A 131 17.04 -0.96 -19.87
CA ILE A 131 16.64 0.46 -19.77
C ILE A 131 16.79 1.04 -18.36
N TYR A 132 17.14 0.22 -17.37
CA TYR A 132 16.96 0.53 -15.96
C TYR A 132 17.69 1.79 -15.50
N LEU A 133 19.00 1.87 -15.76
CA LEU A 133 19.83 2.99 -15.30
C LEU A 133 19.48 4.28 -16.04
N ASP A 134 19.22 4.21 -17.34
CA ASP A 134 18.78 5.36 -18.14
C ASP A 134 17.42 5.88 -17.66
N MET A 135 16.52 4.98 -17.29
CA MET A 135 15.21 5.33 -16.74
C MET A 135 15.32 6.04 -15.39
N LEU A 136 16.26 5.63 -14.52
CA LEU A 136 16.57 6.32 -13.26
C LEU A 136 17.22 7.69 -13.50
N ASN A 137 18.08 7.81 -14.51
CA ASN A 137 18.67 9.11 -14.91
C ASN A 137 17.60 10.08 -15.41
N ILE A 138 16.68 9.62 -16.27
CA ILE A 138 15.53 10.42 -16.71
C ILE A 138 14.68 10.83 -15.50
N TYR A 139 14.39 9.92 -14.57
CA TYR A 139 13.65 10.24 -13.35
C TYR A 139 14.29 11.42 -12.59
N ASN A 140 15.62 11.39 -12.41
CA ASN A 140 16.36 12.46 -11.75
C ASN A 140 16.25 13.79 -12.49
N VAL A 141 16.44 13.80 -13.82
CA VAL A 141 16.34 15.03 -14.62
C VAL A 141 14.92 15.60 -14.57
N MET A 142 13.88 14.77 -14.68
CA MET A 142 12.49 15.21 -14.54
C MET A 142 12.25 15.82 -13.15
N SER A 143 12.80 15.21 -12.10
CA SER A 143 12.67 15.75 -10.75
C SER A 143 13.32 17.11 -10.57
N ALA A 144 14.56 17.27 -11.06
CA ALA A 144 15.28 18.53 -11.03
C ALA A 144 14.51 19.62 -11.79
N ASN A 145 14.06 19.32 -13.02
CA ASN A 145 13.27 20.25 -13.84
C ASN A 145 11.97 20.68 -13.14
N ILE A 146 11.26 19.75 -12.49
CA ILE A 146 10.04 20.08 -11.73
C ILE A 146 10.37 20.99 -10.55
N THR A 147 11.43 20.68 -9.81
CA THR A 147 11.85 21.42 -8.63
C THR A 147 12.28 22.84 -8.99
N ASP A 148 13.10 23.00 -10.04
CA ASP A 148 13.57 24.31 -10.53
C ASP A 148 12.41 25.16 -11.06
N ALA A 149 11.45 24.54 -11.75
CA ALA A 149 10.27 25.23 -12.25
C ALA A 149 9.40 25.78 -11.10
N ILE A 150 9.22 25.00 -10.03
CA ILE A 150 8.47 25.42 -8.83
C ILE A 150 9.24 26.49 -8.06
N ALA A 151 10.56 26.36 -7.91
CA ALA A 151 11.39 27.36 -7.25
C ALA A 151 11.33 28.71 -7.97
N THR A 152 11.27 28.70 -9.30
CA THR A 152 11.25 29.93 -10.12
C THR A 152 9.86 30.57 -10.21
N ASN A 153 8.80 29.77 -10.32
CA ASN A 153 7.45 30.25 -10.68
C ASN A 153 6.37 30.00 -9.60
N GLY A 154 6.77 29.43 -8.47
CA GLY A 154 5.88 28.98 -7.40
C GLY A 154 5.01 27.78 -7.78
N ASP A 155 4.16 27.35 -6.85
CA ASP A 155 3.34 26.13 -6.99
C ASP A 155 2.34 26.15 -8.15
N SER A 156 2.02 27.34 -8.68
CA SER A 156 1.09 27.48 -9.81
C SER A 156 1.55 26.73 -11.07
N VAL A 157 2.86 26.58 -11.26
CA VAL A 157 3.47 25.90 -12.41
C VAL A 157 3.13 24.41 -12.47
N THR A 158 2.80 23.80 -11.32
CA THR A 158 2.41 22.37 -11.24
C THR A 158 1.16 22.04 -12.06
N LYS A 159 0.35 23.06 -12.40
CA LYS A 159 -0.85 22.91 -13.22
C LYS A 159 -0.56 22.88 -14.72
N GLN A 160 0.63 23.30 -15.15
CA GLN A 160 1.01 23.38 -16.55
C GLN A 160 1.20 21.99 -17.18
N PRO A 161 0.84 21.80 -18.48
CA PRO A 161 0.91 20.51 -19.14
C PRO A 161 2.30 19.85 -19.10
N LEU A 162 3.36 20.63 -19.30
CA LEU A 162 4.74 20.11 -19.30
C LEU A 162 5.10 19.48 -17.95
N ILE A 163 4.90 20.21 -16.85
CA ILE A 163 5.20 19.73 -15.49
C ILE A 163 4.34 18.51 -15.13
N LYS A 164 3.07 18.48 -15.56
CA LYS A 164 2.22 17.30 -15.41
C LYS A 164 2.78 16.09 -16.14
N ASN A 165 3.24 16.26 -17.38
CA ASN A 165 3.82 15.17 -18.16
C ASN A 165 5.16 14.69 -17.56
N MET A 166 5.99 15.58 -17.03
CA MET A 166 7.22 15.21 -16.31
C MET A 166 6.89 14.38 -15.05
N ARG A 167 5.85 14.74 -14.30
CA ARG A 167 5.37 13.93 -13.17
C ARG A 167 4.86 12.57 -13.59
N VAL A 168 4.15 12.49 -14.72
CA VAL A 168 3.73 11.20 -15.29
C VAL A 168 4.93 10.31 -15.58
N ILE A 169 6.03 10.86 -16.12
CA ILE A 169 7.26 10.07 -16.31
C ILE A 169 7.78 9.54 -14.98
N LYS A 170 7.94 10.40 -13.95
CA LYS A 170 8.40 9.97 -12.62
C LYS A 170 7.53 8.84 -12.06
N LYS A 171 6.21 9.03 -12.13
CA LYS A 171 5.19 8.09 -11.64
C LYS A 171 5.21 6.76 -12.39
N GLU A 172 5.25 6.77 -13.71
CA GLU A 172 5.28 5.56 -14.52
C GLU A 172 6.61 4.79 -14.38
N THR A 173 7.74 5.49 -14.19
CA THR A 173 9.02 4.86 -13.81
C THR A 173 8.88 4.09 -12.51
N LEU A 174 8.35 4.72 -11.45
CA LEU A 174 8.20 4.07 -10.14
C LEU A 174 7.26 2.87 -10.21
N ARG A 175 6.13 3.02 -10.90
CA ARG A 175 5.16 1.93 -11.11
C ARG A 175 5.75 0.77 -11.88
N LEU A 176 6.46 1.02 -12.98
CA LEU A 176 7.09 -0.03 -13.76
C LEU A 176 8.05 -0.86 -12.91
N ILE A 177 8.86 -0.21 -12.07
CA ILE A 177 9.82 -0.86 -11.18
C ILE A 177 9.08 -1.67 -10.10
N SER A 178 8.14 -1.05 -9.37
CA SER A 178 7.41 -1.73 -8.29
C SER A 178 6.56 -2.88 -8.80
N ASP A 179 5.90 -2.71 -9.95
CA ASP A 179 5.07 -3.74 -10.58
C ASP A 179 5.92 -4.94 -11.00
N TRP A 180 7.09 -4.72 -11.58
CA TRP A 180 8.00 -5.81 -11.92
C TRP A 180 8.51 -6.51 -10.66
N ILE A 181 8.98 -5.77 -9.65
CA ILE A 181 9.48 -6.34 -8.39
C ILE A 181 8.39 -7.23 -7.76
N SER A 182 7.14 -6.75 -7.68
CA SER A 182 6.02 -7.53 -7.13
C SER A 182 5.81 -8.90 -7.82
N ARG A 183 6.19 -9.00 -9.09
CA ARG A 183 6.06 -10.20 -9.94
C ARG A 183 7.37 -10.99 -10.09
N SER A 184 8.46 -10.52 -9.51
CA SER A 184 9.76 -11.21 -9.53
C SER A 184 9.69 -12.52 -8.73
N ASN A 185 10.55 -13.48 -9.06
CA ASN A 185 10.68 -14.75 -8.34
C ASN A 185 12.10 -14.96 -7.77
N ASP A 186 12.98 -13.96 -7.88
CA ASP A 186 14.37 -13.98 -7.40
C ASP A 186 14.64 -12.73 -6.56
N ASN A 187 14.44 -12.86 -5.24
CA ASN A 187 14.65 -11.76 -4.30
C ASN A 187 16.12 -11.34 -4.22
N ALA A 188 17.07 -12.29 -4.32
CA ALA A 188 18.50 -12.01 -4.19
C ALA A 188 18.98 -11.12 -5.33
N MET A 189 18.60 -11.48 -6.56
CA MET A 189 18.92 -10.68 -7.74
C MET A 189 18.30 -9.27 -7.68
N VAL A 190 17.07 -9.14 -7.18
CA VAL A 190 16.41 -7.84 -6.98
C VAL A 190 17.19 -6.99 -5.96
N LEU A 191 17.54 -7.58 -4.81
CA LEU A 191 18.27 -6.89 -3.74
C LEU A 191 19.67 -6.47 -4.14
N GLU A 192 20.36 -7.25 -4.95
CA GLU A 192 21.73 -6.95 -5.38
C GLU A 192 21.77 -5.92 -6.51
N ASN A 193 20.89 -6.05 -7.52
CA ASN A 193 21.02 -5.31 -8.78
C ASN A 193 20.04 -4.13 -8.93
N PHE A 194 18.87 -4.20 -8.29
CA PHE A 194 17.80 -3.21 -8.51
C PHE A 194 17.57 -2.30 -7.31
N ILE A 195 17.59 -2.83 -6.08
CA ILE A 195 17.33 -2.01 -4.89
C ILE A 195 18.38 -0.90 -4.68
N PRO A 196 19.70 -1.15 -4.71
CA PRO A 196 20.70 -0.10 -4.42
C PRO A 196 20.58 1.14 -5.31
N PRO A 197 20.60 1.04 -6.66
CA PRO A 197 20.47 2.22 -7.53
C PRO A 197 19.10 2.91 -7.41
N LEU A 198 18.01 2.16 -7.16
CA LEU A 198 16.70 2.74 -6.89
C LEU A 198 16.73 3.63 -5.65
N LEU A 199 17.26 3.12 -4.54
CA LEU A 199 17.30 3.87 -3.28
C LEU A 199 18.24 5.06 -3.37
N GLU A 200 19.39 4.92 -4.02
CA GLU A 200 20.34 6.03 -4.22
C GLU A 200 19.78 7.16 -5.08
N THR A 201 18.97 6.82 -6.07
CA THR A 201 18.34 7.80 -6.98
C THR A 201 17.10 8.40 -6.33
N VAL A 202 16.11 7.56 -6.03
CA VAL A 202 14.74 8.00 -5.70
C VAL A 202 14.64 8.53 -4.28
N LEU A 203 15.26 7.88 -3.29
CA LEU A 203 15.17 8.36 -1.90
C LEU A 203 16.02 9.61 -1.67
N ALA A 204 17.18 9.69 -2.32
CA ALA A 204 18.00 10.89 -2.25
C ALA A 204 17.28 12.09 -2.90
N ASP A 205 16.60 11.88 -4.04
CA ASP A 205 15.74 12.87 -4.67
C ASP A 205 14.60 13.31 -3.73
N TYR A 206 13.84 12.35 -3.18
CA TYR A 206 12.70 12.63 -2.32
C TYR A 206 13.07 13.44 -1.07
N SER A 207 14.17 13.07 -0.41
CA SER A 207 14.65 13.73 0.81
C SER A 207 15.22 15.13 0.53
N LYS A 208 15.96 15.33 -0.58
CA LYS A 208 16.52 16.62 -0.97
C LYS A 208 15.49 17.59 -1.53
N THR A 209 14.36 17.08 -2.03
CA THR A 209 13.27 17.92 -2.55
C THR A 209 12.69 18.77 -1.41
N MET A 210 12.96 20.08 -1.45
CA MET A 210 12.53 21.02 -0.41
C MET A 210 11.06 21.41 -0.54
N HIS A 211 10.54 21.54 -1.76
CA HIS A 211 9.15 21.93 -1.99
C HIS A 211 8.21 20.74 -1.79
N PRO A 212 7.27 20.77 -0.83
CA PRO A 212 6.34 19.66 -0.57
C PRO A 212 5.53 19.24 -1.80
N SER A 213 5.13 20.21 -2.63
CA SER A 213 4.39 19.98 -3.87
C SER A 213 5.19 19.20 -4.91
N ALA A 214 6.53 19.25 -4.89
CA ALA A 214 7.41 18.55 -5.83
C ALA A 214 7.68 17.08 -5.46
N ARG A 215 7.45 16.70 -4.20
CA ARG A 215 7.64 15.31 -3.73
C ARG A 215 6.62 14.38 -4.36
N GLU A 216 7.09 13.31 -4.99
CA GLU A 216 6.24 12.35 -5.69
C GLU A 216 5.65 11.32 -4.71
N PRO A 217 4.33 11.29 -4.48
CA PRO A 217 3.71 10.37 -3.52
C PRO A 217 3.86 8.89 -3.92
N GLU A 218 4.03 8.59 -5.21
CA GLU A 218 4.22 7.23 -5.71
C GLU A 218 5.53 6.59 -5.20
N VAL A 219 6.49 7.39 -4.69
CA VAL A 219 7.70 6.85 -4.03
C VAL A 219 7.32 6.01 -2.83
N LEU A 220 6.35 6.48 -2.03
CA LEU A 220 5.90 5.82 -0.81
C LEU A 220 5.17 4.50 -1.12
N SER A 221 4.28 4.49 -2.13
CA SER A 221 3.56 3.28 -2.55
C SER A 221 4.49 2.25 -3.22
N ALA A 222 5.48 2.72 -4.00
CA ALA A 222 6.49 1.84 -4.58
C ALA A 222 7.33 1.16 -3.47
N MET A 223 7.78 1.91 -2.47
CA MET A 223 8.51 1.32 -1.33
C MET A 223 7.65 0.34 -0.54
N ALA A 224 6.36 0.65 -0.31
CA ALA A 224 5.43 -0.28 0.34
C ALA A 224 5.32 -1.60 -0.43
N THR A 225 5.10 -1.52 -1.75
CA THR A 225 4.99 -2.69 -2.64
C THR A 225 6.28 -3.53 -2.64
N ILE A 226 7.44 -2.87 -2.64
CA ILE A 226 8.74 -3.55 -2.59
C ILE A 226 8.93 -4.26 -1.25
N ILE A 227 8.55 -3.63 -0.13
CA ILE A 227 8.63 -4.23 1.20
C ILE A 227 7.66 -5.41 1.35
N ASP A 228 6.42 -5.30 0.87
CA ASP A 228 5.46 -6.41 0.90
C ASP A 228 5.98 -7.62 0.09
N LYS A 229 6.73 -7.37 -0.98
CA LYS A 229 7.30 -8.41 -1.83
C LYS A 229 8.55 -9.06 -1.23
N LEU A 230 9.53 -8.25 -0.81
CA LEU A 230 10.83 -8.74 -0.35
C LEU A 230 10.83 -9.09 1.14
N GLN A 231 9.84 -8.61 1.88
CA GLN A 231 9.59 -8.90 3.28
C GLN A 231 10.85 -8.73 4.14
N SER A 232 11.21 -9.74 4.94
CA SER A 232 12.37 -9.69 5.83
C SER A 232 13.69 -9.45 5.09
N ASP A 233 13.79 -9.81 3.80
CA ASP A 233 15.04 -9.71 3.06
C ASP A 233 15.47 -8.24 2.83
N ILE A 234 14.53 -7.30 2.76
CA ILE A 234 14.82 -5.86 2.62
C ILE A 234 15.02 -5.13 3.96
N THR A 235 14.82 -5.81 5.10
CA THR A 235 14.98 -5.21 6.45
C THR A 235 16.24 -4.35 6.61
N PRO A 236 17.44 -4.75 6.12
CA PRO A 236 18.66 -3.94 6.24
C PRO A 236 18.58 -2.57 5.55
N ALA A 237 17.72 -2.42 4.54
CA ALA A 237 17.55 -1.17 3.80
C ALA A 237 16.42 -0.27 4.35
N VAL A 238 15.59 -0.79 5.26
CA VAL A 238 14.42 -0.06 5.79
C VAL A 238 14.80 1.20 6.56
N SER A 239 15.94 1.20 7.27
CA SER A 239 16.45 2.40 7.94
C SER A 239 16.69 3.54 6.95
N LYS A 240 17.38 3.26 5.83
CA LYS A 240 17.62 4.23 4.75
C LYS A 240 16.30 4.74 4.13
N ILE A 241 15.29 3.87 4.01
CA ILE A 241 13.95 4.26 3.54
C ILE A 241 13.32 5.25 4.53
N LEU A 242 13.25 4.90 5.82
CA LEU A 242 12.66 5.74 6.86
C LEU A 242 13.37 7.08 6.97
N ASP A 243 14.71 7.10 6.99
CA ASP A 243 15.51 8.34 7.08
C ASP A 243 15.18 9.32 5.95
N ALA A 244 14.92 8.81 4.74
CA ALA A 244 14.65 9.65 3.58
C ALA A 244 13.22 10.18 3.52
N VAL A 245 12.22 9.37 3.93
CA VAL A 245 10.81 9.68 3.64
C VAL A 245 9.97 9.99 4.86
N PHE A 246 10.35 9.54 6.06
CA PHE A 246 9.46 9.55 7.22
C PHE A 246 9.16 10.98 7.69
N GLU A 247 10.15 11.71 8.18
CA GLU A 247 9.97 13.08 8.70
C GLU A 247 9.57 14.06 7.59
N ALA A 248 10.18 13.90 6.40
CA ALA A 248 9.86 14.69 5.21
C ALA A 248 8.36 14.60 4.86
N THR A 249 7.75 13.41 4.96
CA THR A 249 6.32 13.23 4.66
C THR A 249 5.44 13.61 5.84
N LEU A 250 5.84 13.27 7.08
CA LEU A 250 5.03 13.54 8.27
C LEU A 250 4.75 15.04 8.43
N THR A 251 5.75 15.90 8.19
CA THR A 251 5.61 17.36 8.24
C THR A 251 4.67 17.94 7.17
N MET A 252 4.35 17.17 6.12
CA MET A 252 3.38 17.55 5.09
C MET A 252 1.95 17.20 5.52
N ILE A 253 1.76 16.06 6.16
CA ILE A 253 0.42 15.49 6.42
C ILE A 253 -0.10 15.75 7.84
N ASN A 254 0.74 16.23 8.77
CA ASN A 254 0.38 16.40 10.18
C ASN A 254 -0.22 17.77 10.56
N LYS A 255 -0.44 18.67 9.59
CA LYS A 255 -0.95 20.03 9.83
C LYS A 255 -2.47 20.13 9.73
N ASP A 256 -3.05 19.39 8.81
CA ASP A 256 -4.49 19.36 8.53
C ASP A 256 -4.88 18.02 7.90
N PHE A 257 -6.18 17.76 7.80
CA PHE A 257 -6.74 16.50 7.28
C PHE A 257 -7.04 16.52 5.76
N GLU A 258 -6.72 17.60 5.04
CA GLU A 258 -7.19 17.81 3.66
C GLU A 258 -6.06 17.82 2.63
N GLN A 259 -4.92 18.43 2.97
CA GLN A 259 -3.79 18.56 2.05
C GLN A 259 -3.05 17.23 1.88
N PHE A 260 -2.46 17.04 0.69
CA PHE A 260 -1.64 15.87 0.34
C PHE A 260 -2.32 14.49 0.61
N PRO A 261 -3.54 14.25 0.08
CA PRO A 261 -4.27 13.00 0.34
C PRO A 261 -3.55 11.75 -0.20
N GLU A 262 -2.86 11.86 -1.34
CA GLU A 262 -2.06 10.76 -1.91
C GLU A 262 -0.85 10.43 -1.02
N HIS A 263 -0.09 11.43 -0.57
CA HIS A 263 1.04 11.21 0.37
C HIS A 263 0.56 10.56 1.65
N ARG A 264 -0.57 11.02 2.19
CA ARG A 264 -1.15 10.46 3.41
C ARG A 264 -1.50 8.99 3.26
N THR A 265 -2.23 8.65 2.20
CA THR A 265 -2.61 7.25 1.92
C THR A 265 -1.37 6.39 1.78
N ASN A 266 -0.41 6.81 0.95
CA ASN A 266 0.77 6.01 0.65
C ASN A 266 1.76 5.94 1.82
N PHE A 267 1.83 6.96 2.66
CA PHE A 267 2.63 6.95 3.89
C PHE A 267 2.15 5.86 4.85
N TYR A 268 0.84 5.75 5.06
CA TYR A 268 0.30 4.70 5.93
C TYR A 268 0.40 3.31 5.30
N LEU A 269 0.29 3.18 3.97
CA LEU A 269 0.60 1.92 3.29
C LEU A 269 2.07 1.50 3.52
N LEU A 270 3.02 2.44 3.44
CA LEU A 270 4.42 2.17 3.74
C LEU A 270 4.63 1.74 5.20
N LEU A 271 4.05 2.47 6.16
CA LEU A 271 4.13 2.09 7.58
C LEU A 271 3.50 0.73 7.85
N GLN A 272 2.38 0.41 7.19
CA GLN A 272 1.74 -0.89 7.28
C GLN A 272 2.65 -2.02 6.76
N ALA A 273 3.27 -1.84 5.58
CA ALA A 273 4.20 -2.82 5.02
C ALA A 273 5.40 -3.06 5.94
N ILE A 274 6.01 -1.99 6.47
CA ILE A 274 7.12 -2.09 7.44
C ILE A 274 6.67 -2.82 8.70
N ASN A 275 5.51 -2.49 9.26
CA ASN A 275 4.98 -3.16 10.45
C ASN A 275 4.69 -4.64 10.19
N ASN A 276 4.16 -4.98 9.02
CA ASN A 276 3.80 -6.36 8.67
C ASN A 276 5.01 -7.26 8.49
N HIS A 277 6.07 -6.76 7.86
CA HIS A 277 7.16 -7.60 7.35
C HIS A 277 8.54 -7.28 7.95
N CYS A 278 8.76 -6.06 8.42
CA CYS A 278 10.06 -5.55 8.86
C CYS A 278 9.99 -4.92 10.26
N PHE A 279 9.17 -5.46 11.17
CA PHE A 279 8.94 -4.88 12.50
C PHE A 279 10.24 -4.64 13.31
N VAL A 280 11.26 -5.48 13.13
CA VAL A 280 12.57 -5.34 13.77
C VAL A 280 13.23 -3.97 13.46
N SER A 281 12.92 -3.37 12.31
CA SER A 281 13.38 -2.02 11.99
C SER A 281 12.83 -0.97 12.96
N PHE A 282 11.58 -1.11 13.43
CA PHE A 282 11.02 -0.21 14.45
C PHE A 282 11.67 -0.38 15.83
N LEU A 283 12.19 -1.58 16.14
CA LEU A 283 12.95 -1.81 17.37
C LEU A 283 14.37 -1.21 17.30
N SER A 284 14.84 -0.91 16.09
CA SER A 284 16.20 -0.41 15.84
C SER A 284 16.27 1.11 15.74
N ILE A 285 15.13 1.80 15.59
CA ILE A 285 15.10 3.27 15.55
C ILE A 285 15.13 3.88 16.96
N PRO A 286 15.69 5.09 17.15
CA PRO A 286 15.67 5.79 18.43
C PRO A 286 14.26 5.99 19.00
N ALA A 287 14.12 5.94 20.33
CA ALA A 287 12.83 6.09 21.02
C ALA A 287 12.04 7.36 20.63
N PRO A 288 12.66 8.55 20.43
CA PRO A 288 11.93 9.73 19.94
C PRO A 288 11.32 9.53 18.54
N GLN A 289 12.04 8.84 17.63
CA GLN A 289 11.53 8.53 16.30
C GLN A 289 10.41 7.49 16.36
N PHE A 290 10.54 6.47 17.22
CA PHE A 290 9.47 5.51 17.45
C PHE A 290 8.20 6.20 17.99
N LYS A 291 8.34 7.18 18.87
CA LYS A 291 7.19 7.98 19.32
C LYS A 291 6.52 8.72 18.16
N LEU A 292 7.30 9.30 17.22
CA LEU A 292 6.71 9.92 16.03
C LEU A 292 5.95 8.90 15.15
N VAL A 293 6.44 7.66 15.04
CA VAL A 293 5.70 6.58 14.36
C VAL A 293 4.36 6.35 15.04
N LEU A 294 4.35 6.19 16.37
CA LEU A 294 3.13 5.96 17.13
C LEU A 294 2.16 7.15 17.05
N ASP A 295 2.66 8.38 17.20
CA ASP A 295 1.86 9.61 17.08
C ASP A 295 1.26 9.74 15.68
N SER A 296 1.99 9.33 14.63
CA SER A 296 1.46 9.29 13.27
C SER A 296 0.33 8.27 13.11
N ILE A 297 0.39 7.12 13.79
CA ILE A 297 -0.68 6.12 13.80
C ILE A 297 -1.93 6.67 14.51
N PHE A 298 -1.74 7.36 15.64
CA PHE A 298 -2.82 8.05 16.35
C PHE A 298 -3.52 9.08 15.49
N TRP A 299 -2.74 9.84 14.72
CA TRP A 299 -3.27 10.82 13.79
C TRP A 299 -4.05 10.15 12.64
N ALA A 300 -3.62 8.97 12.18
CA ALA A 300 -4.29 8.23 11.12
C ALA A 300 -5.70 7.76 11.52
N PHE A 301 -5.84 7.08 12.67
CA PHE A 301 -7.15 6.56 13.08
C PHE A 301 -8.13 7.63 13.58
N LYS A 302 -7.65 8.84 13.87
CA LYS A 302 -8.47 10.04 14.13
C LYS A 302 -8.94 10.75 12.85
N HIS A 303 -8.57 10.25 11.68
CA HIS A 303 -8.89 10.93 10.43
C HIS A 303 -10.35 10.76 10.03
N THR A 304 -10.94 11.81 9.49
CA THR A 304 -12.28 11.81 8.89
C THR A 304 -12.42 10.92 7.64
N MET A 305 -11.33 10.53 6.99
CA MET A 305 -11.34 9.66 5.81
C MET A 305 -11.30 8.21 6.28
N ARG A 306 -12.40 7.48 6.06
CA ARG A 306 -12.58 6.09 6.54
C ARG A 306 -11.42 5.16 6.17
N ASN A 307 -10.95 5.21 4.92
CA ASN A 307 -9.84 4.37 4.47
C ASN A 307 -8.52 4.63 5.24
N VAL A 308 -8.20 5.89 5.56
CA VAL A 308 -7.02 6.24 6.36
C VAL A 308 -7.21 5.80 7.81
N ALA A 309 -8.41 6.02 8.36
CA ALA A 309 -8.71 5.65 9.73
C ALA A 309 -8.63 4.14 9.96
N ASP A 310 -9.26 3.36 9.09
CA ASP A 310 -9.25 1.90 9.12
C ASP A 310 -7.81 1.36 8.97
N THR A 311 -7.01 1.96 8.07
CA THR A 311 -5.59 1.60 7.91
C THR A 311 -4.81 1.88 9.19
N GLY A 312 -5.05 3.03 9.85
CA GLY A 312 -4.45 3.37 11.14
C GLY A 312 -4.73 2.35 12.23
N LEU A 313 -5.99 1.92 12.36
CA LEU A 313 -6.40 0.90 13.33
C LEU A 313 -5.77 -0.46 13.03
N LEU A 314 -5.69 -0.85 11.76
CA LEU A 314 -5.00 -2.09 11.33
C LEU A 314 -3.52 -2.06 11.68
N ILE A 315 -2.83 -0.93 11.43
CA ILE A 315 -1.42 -0.76 11.79
C ILE A 315 -1.26 -0.88 13.31
N LEU A 316 -2.08 -0.18 14.10
CA LEU A 316 -2.01 -0.24 15.57
C LEU A 316 -2.21 -1.67 16.08
N TYR A 317 -3.25 -2.37 15.60
CA TYR A 317 -3.54 -3.73 16.03
C TYR A 317 -2.35 -4.67 15.74
N LYS A 318 -1.82 -4.61 14.52
CA LYS A 318 -0.66 -5.41 14.14
C LYS A 318 0.60 -5.03 14.93
N LEU A 319 0.80 -3.75 15.21
CA LEU A 319 1.92 -3.27 16.03
C LEU A 319 1.85 -3.90 17.43
N LEU A 320 0.68 -3.88 18.07
CA LEU A 320 0.47 -4.49 19.38
C LEU A 320 0.75 -6.02 19.39
N GLN A 321 0.36 -6.72 18.33
CA GLN A 321 0.68 -8.14 18.14
C GLN A 321 2.19 -8.37 17.99
N ASN A 322 2.86 -7.55 17.18
CA ASN A 322 4.29 -7.67 16.95
C ASN A 322 5.11 -7.35 18.21
N VAL A 323 4.71 -6.32 18.97
CA VAL A 323 5.32 -5.99 20.28
C VAL A 323 5.26 -7.19 21.23
N GLN A 324 4.10 -7.85 21.31
CA GLN A 324 3.92 -9.02 22.18
C GLN A 324 4.90 -10.17 21.86
N GLN A 325 5.27 -10.33 20.59
CA GLN A 325 6.24 -11.33 20.15
C GLN A 325 7.69 -11.00 20.58
N HIS A 326 8.01 -9.74 20.87
CA HIS A 326 9.35 -9.25 21.18
C HIS A 326 9.49 -8.88 22.66
N LYS A 327 9.52 -9.89 23.54
CA LYS A 327 9.48 -9.73 25.02
C LYS A 327 10.43 -8.67 25.59
N GLN A 328 11.66 -8.56 25.05
CA GLN A 328 12.67 -7.62 25.54
C GLN A 328 12.26 -6.16 25.39
N ALA A 329 11.61 -5.81 24.27
CA ALA A 329 11.12 -4.47 24.00
C ALA A 329 9.67 -4.26 24.47
N ALA A 330 8.91 -5.35 24.66
CA ALA A 330 7.50 -5.30 25.03
C ALA A 330 7.26 -4.57 26.35
N GLN A 331 8.06 -4.86 27.37
CA GLN A 331 7.84 -4.30 28.71
C GLN A 331 8.04 -2.78 28.75
N SER A 332 9.10 -2.27 28.12
CA SER A 332 9.32 -0.83 28.00
C SER A 332 8.24 -0.16 27.16
N PHE A 333 7.79 -0.81 26.08
CA PHE A 333 6.68 -0.33 25.27
C PHE A 333 5.38 -0.20 26.08
N TYR A 334 5.01 -1.22 26.87
CA TYR A 334 3.79 -1.19 27.67
C TYR A 334 3.81 -0.06 28.70
N VAL A 335 4.94 0.10 29.39
CA VAL A 335 5.13 1.18 30.37
C VAL A 335 4.99 2.57 29.73
N SER A 336 5.55 2.77 28.54
CA SER A 336 5.56 4.08 27.89
C SER A 336 4.25 4.43 27.17
N TYR A 337 3.55 3.44 26.62
CA TYR A 337 2.50 3.71 25.63
C TYR A 337 1.15 3.02 25.89
N PHE A 338 1.05 2.06 26.81
CA PHE A 338 -0.19 1.27 26.94
C PHE A 338 -1.42 2.12 27.28
N THR A 339 -1.32 2.97 28.31
CA THR A 339 -2.43 3.83 28.74
C THR A 339 -2.72 4.95 27.74
N ASP A 340 -1.69 5.47 27.06
CA ASP A 340 -1.81 6.47 26.00
C ASP A 340 -2.59 5.91 24.79
N ILE A 341 -2.26 4.68 24.38
CA ILE A 341 -2.99 3.96 23.33
C ILE A 341 -4.44 3.73 23.75
N LEU A 342 -4.71 3.26 24.98
CA LEU A 342 -6.08 3.08 25.48
C LEU A 342 -6.87 4.40 25.40
N GLN A 343 -6.29 5.49 25.89
CA GLN A 343 -6.94 6.79 25.88
C GLN A 343 -7.30 7.24 24.47
N HIS A 344 -6.38 7.09 23.51
CA HIS A 344 -6.64 7.48 22.12
C HIS A 344 -7.66 6.57 21.42
N VAL A 345 -7.62 5.26 21.66
CA VAL A 345 -8.60 4.33 21.08
C VAL A 345 -9.99 4.62 21.65
N PHE A 346 -10.13 4.86 22.96
CA PHE A 346 -11.41 5.25 23.56
C PHE A 346 -11.93 6.57 23.01
N SER A 347 -11.07 7.59 22.92
CA SER A 347 -11.44 8.89 22.37
C SER A 347 -12.07 8.80 20.98
N VAL A 348 -11.60 7.88 20.14
CA VAL A 348 -12.12 7.69 18.77
C VAL A 348 -13.30 6.73 18.76
N ALA A 349 -13.27 5.66 19.57
CA ALA A 349 -14.39 4.73 19.69
C ALA A 349 -15.68 5.40 20.17
N THR A 350 -15.57 6.44 21.01
CA THR A 350 -16.70 7.20 21.52
C THR A 350 -17.11 8.39 20.66
N ASP A 351 -16.38 8.69 19.58
CA ASP A 351 -16.70 9.76 18.63
C ASP A 351 -17.74 9.28 17.60
N THR A 352 -18.77 10.10 17.36
CA THR A 352 -19.82 9.81 16.38
C THR A 352 -19.32 9.73 14.95
N SER A 353 -18.20 10.37 14.64
CA SER A 353 -17.59 10.42 13.31
C SER A 353 -16.87 9.12 12.91
N HIS A 354 -16.67 8.20 13.87
CA HIS A 354 -15.84 7.00 13.69
C HIS A 354 -16.59 5.67 13.94
N THR A 355 -17.92 5.71 13.94
CA THR A 355 -18.82 4.56 14.15
C THR A 355 -18.56 3.40 13.19
N ALA A 356 -18.20 3.71 11.94
CA ALA A 356 -17.96 2.73 10.90
C ALA A 356 -16.80 1.75 11.21
N SER A 357 -15.93 2.10 12.16
CA SER A 357 -14.76 1.30 12.56
C SER A 357 -14.95 0.61 13.92
N LEU A 358 -16.19 0.53 14.43
CA LEU A 358 -16.51 -0.04 15.74
C LEU A 358 -15.93 -1.45 15.96
N LEU A 359 -15.96 -2.32 14.93
CA LEU A 359 -15.34 -3.65 15.02
C LEU A 359 -13.85 -3.57 15.34
N MET A 360 -13.11 -2.71 14.66
CA MET A 360 -11.66 -2.59 14.87
C MET A 360 -11.34 -1.95 16.23
N HIS A 361 -12.16 -1.00 16.70
CA HIS A 361 -12.05 -0.49 18.07
C HIS A 361 -12.27 -1.61 19.09
N ALA A 362 -13.34 -2.41 18.92
CA ALA A 362 -13.63 -3.56 19.77
C ALA A 362 -12.48 -4.57 19.76
N GLN A 363 -11.92 -4.88 18.58
CA GLN A 363 -10.80 -5.80 18.41
C GLN A 363 -9.54 -5.34 19.17
N ILE A 364 -9.18 -4.06 19.04
CA ILE A 364 -8.00 -3.50 19.71
C ILE A 364 -8.22 -3.47 21.22
N LEU A 365 -9.36 -2.96 21.68
CA LEU A 365 -9.68 -2.88 23.10
C LEU A 365 -9.73 -4.27 23.73
N SER A 366 -10.50 -5.21 23.17
CA SER A 366 -10.56 -6.61 23.60
C SER A 366 -9.16 -7.22 23.73
N TYR A 367 -8.31 -7.03 22.72
CA TYR A 367 -6.92 -7.50 22.76
C TYR A 367 -6.12 -6.87 23.90
N MET A 368 -6.23 -5.55 24.11
CA MET A 368 -5.50 -4.86 25.18
C MET A 368 -5.99 -5.27 26.59
N PHE A 369 -7.29 -5.43 26.80
CA PHE A 369 -7.83 -5.93 28.08
C PHE A 369 -7.38 -7.36 28.35
N LYS A 370 -7.44 -8.23 27.33
CA LYS A 370 -6.93 -9.61 27.43
C LYS A 370 -5.43 -9.65 27.72
N LEU A 371 -4.66 -8.71 27.18
CA LEU A 371 -3.23 -8.62 27.42
C LEU A 371 -2.90 -8.29 28.88
N VAL A 372 -3.73 -7.48 29.54
CA VAL A 372 -3.57 -7.10 30.96
C VAL A 372 -3.88 -8.26 31.91
N GLU A 373 -4.87 -9.10 31.57
CA GLU A 373 -5.17 -10.32 32.32
C GLU A 373 -4.19 -11.46 32.03
N SER A 374 -3.42 -11.34 30.96
CA SER A 374 -2.38 -12.31 30.65
C SER A 374 -1.10 -11.99 31.43
N ASP A 375 -0.37 -13.01 31.87
CA ASP A 375 0.96 -12.87 32.51
C ASP A 375 2.06 -12.46 31.49
N ARG A 376 1.72 -11.60 30.53
CA ARG A 376 2.61 -11.07 29.48
C ARG A 376 3.14 -9.69 29.83
N ILE A 377 2.43 -8.91 30.64
CA ILE A 377 2.89 -7.63 31.16
C ILE A 377 3.55 -7.91 32.51
N GLU A 378 4.87 -8.06 32.51
CA GLU A 378 5.67 -8.47 33.67
C GLU A 378 6.07 -7.27 34.56
N VAL A 379 5.75 -6.05 34.11
CA VAL A 379 6.07 -4.78 34.77
C VAL A 379 4.82 -4.06 35.26
N LEU A 380 4.97 -3.23 36.30
CA LEU A 380 3.87 -2.40 36.81
C LEU A 380 3.62 -1.20 35.90
N LEU A 381 2.40 -1.11 35.36
CA LEU A 381 1.98 0.03 34.53
C LEU A 381 1.83 1.32 35.35
N SER A 382 1.46 1.20 36.64
CA SER A 382 1.22 2.32 37.55
C SER A 382 2.49 2.99 38.07
N ALA A 383 3.61 2.27 38.09
CA ALA A 383 4.87 2.70 38.71
C ALA A 383 6.07 2.13 37.95
N PRO A 384 6.54 2.83 36.89
CA PRO A 384 7.70 2.43 36.11
C PRO A 384 8.95 2.23 36.99
N GLY A 385 9.52 1.03 37.01
CA GLY A 385 10.77 0.72 37.72
C GLY A 385 10.63 0.34 39.20
N ALA A 386 9.41 0.30 39.75
CA ALA A 386 9.19 -0.27 41.07
C ALA A 386 9.30 -1.80 41.04
N PRO A 387 9.94 -2.45 42.04
CA PRO A 387 9.96 -3.89 42.14
C PRO A 387 8.53 -4.44 42.25
N PRO A 388 8.21 -5.56 41.57
CA PRO A 388 6.90 -6.17 41.66
C PRO A 388 6.72 -6.84 43.03
N ASP A 389 6.24 -6.08 44.02
CA ASP A 389 5.85 -6.66 45.31
C ASP A 389 4.45 -7.29 45.21
N GLY A 390 4.37 -8.60 44.94
CA GLY A 390 3.09 -9.35 44.81
C GLY A 390 2.71 -9.64 43.35
N GLU A 391 1.47 -10.10 43.12
CA GLU A 391 1.00 -10.48 41.79
C GLU A 391 0.82 -9.25 40.89
N VAL A 392 1.71 -9.11 39.90
CA VAL A 392 1.76 -7.96 38.97
C VAL A 392 0.48 -7.85 38.15
N THR A 393 -0.05 -8.99 37.70
CA THR A 393 -1.26 -9.09 36.88
C THR A 393 -2.45 -8.45 37.59
N ASP A 394 -2.73 -8.83 38.84
CA ASP A 394 -3.83 -8.27 39.63
C ASP A 394 -3.71 -6.76 39.82
N LYS A 395 -2.49 -6.26 40.07
CA LYS A 395 -2.24 -4.81 40.20
C LYS A 395 -2.45 -4.07 38.89
N ASN A 396 -2.02 -4.63 37.77
CA ASN A 396 -2.22 -4.04 36.45
C ASN A 396 -3.71 -4.05 36.07
N VAL A 397 -4.45 -5.13 36.37
CA VAL A 397 -5.90 -5.20 36.19
C VAL A 397 -6.61 -4.10 36.99
N ALA A 398 -6.28 -3.96 38.28
CA ALA A 398 -6.85 -2.91 39.13
C ALA A 398 -6.52 -1.50 38.61
N TYR A 399 -5.25 -1.26 38.25
CA TYR A 399 -4.82 0.03 37.71
C TYR A 399 -5.53 0.41 36.40
N VAL A 400 -5.62 -0.52 35.44
CA VAL A 400 -6.30 -0.28 34.16
C VAL A 400 -7.80 -0.07 34.37
N ARG A 401 -8.43 -0.82 35.29
CA ARG A 401 -9.83 -0.61 35.66
C ARG A 401 -10.08 0.81 36.17
N ASP A 402 -9.28 1.27 37.12
CA ASP A 402 -9.41 2.60 37.72
C ASP A 402 -9.09 3.71 36.70
N PHE A 403 -8.06 3.50 35.86
CA PHE A 403 -7.69 4.43 34.80
C PHE A 403 -8.83 4.62 33.79
N VAL A 404 -9.40 3.52 33.26
CA VAL A 404 -10.49 3.59 32.28
C VAL A 404 -11.76 4.16 32.93
N ALA A 405 -12.09 3.79 34.18
CA ALA A 405 -13.22 4.36 34.88
C ALA A 405 -13.09 5.89 35.06
N SER A 406 -11.90 6.36 35.44
CA SER A 406 -11.61 7.79 35.55
C SER A 406 -11.70 8.49 34.19
N LEU A 407 -11.13 7.88 33.14
CA LEU A 407 -11.17 8.42 31.78
C LEU A 407 -12.61 8.62 31.30
N LEU A 408 -13.45 7.59 31.42
CA LEU A 408 -14.85 7.64 31.02
C LEU A 408 -15.65 8.63 31.88
N LYS A 409 -15.38 8.72 33.19
CA LYS A 409 -16.05 9.69 34.08
C LYS A 409 -15.73 11.13 33.71
N THR A 410 -14.47 11.41 33.37
CA THR A 410 -14.05 12.73 32.93
C THR A 410 -14.67 13.11 31.58
N ALA A 411 -14.73 12.16 30.63
CA ALA A 411 -15.32 12.40 29.31
C ALA A 411 -16.85 12.52 29.35
N PHE A 412 -17.53 11.72 30.17
CA PHE A 412 -18.98 11.61 30.24
C PHE A 412 -19.49 11.79 31.68
N PRO A 413 -19.43 13.01 32.23
CA PRO A 413 -19.75 13.27 33.64
C PRO A 413 -21.23 13.02 33.99
N HIS A 414 -22.09 12.92 32.99
CA HIS A 414 -23.52 12.62 33.13
C HIS A 414 -23.79 11.14 33.45
N LEU A 415 -22.83 10.24 33.20
CA LEU A 415 -22.97 8.82 33.55
C LEU A 415 -22.78 8.61 35.06
N ALA A 416 -23.63 7.75 35.63
CA ALA A 416 -23.54 7.36 37.03
C ALA A 416 -22.35 6.42 37.26
N ASP A 417 -21.71 6.49 38.43
CA ASP A 417 -20.54 5.66 38.75
C ASP A 417 -20.82 4.15 38.63
N PRO A 418 -22.02 3.62 39.01
CA PRO A 418 -22.36 2.22 38.76
C PRO A 418 -22.41 1.84 37.28
N GLN A 419 -22.83 2.75 36.39
CA GLN A 419 -22.86 2.50 34.95
C GLN A 419 -21.43 2.37 34.41
N ILE A 420 -20.54 3.30 34.78
CA ILE A 420 -19.13 3.25 34.39
C ILE A 420 -18.46 1.99 34.91
N ALA A 421 -18.68 1.64 36.18
CA ALA A 421 -18.12 0.43 36.77
C ALA A 421 -18.59 -0.84 36.03
N LEU A 422 -19.88 -0.93 35.67
CA LEU A 422 -20.43 -2.05 34.91
C LEU A 422 -19.82 -2.12 33.50
N THR A 423 -19.67 -0.97 32.83
CA THR A 423 -19.04 -0.90 31.50
C THR A 423 -17.62 -1.43 31.54
N VAL A 424 -16.79 -0.94 32.47
CA VAL A 424 -15.39 -1.36 32.57
C VAL A 424 -15.29 -2.84 32.97
N GLN A 425 -16.14 -3.30 33.90
CA GLN A 425 -16.19 -4.72 34.27
C GLN A 425 -16.57 -5.62 33.08
N GLY A 426 -17.54 -5.20 32.27
CA GLY A 426 -17.93 -5.93 31.06
C GLY A 426 -16.80 -6.03 30.04
N MET A 427 -15.96 -5.00 29.90
CA MET A 427 -14.79 -5.04 29.02
C MET A 427 -13.77 -6.12 29.44
N PHE A 428 -13.55 -6.32 30.75
CA PHE A 428 -12.72 -7.44 31.21
C PHE A 428 -13.42 -8.78 30.99
N ASN A 429 -14.67 -8.91 31.43
CA ASN A 429 -15.40 -10.18 31.36
C ASN A 429 -15.60 -10.71 29.93
N LEU A 430 -15.76 -9.82 28.94
CA LEU A 430 -16.09 -10.17 27.56
C LEU A 430 -14.88 -10.14 26.62
N ASN A 431 -13.66 -9.88 27.12
CA ASN A 431 -12.46 -9.72 26.28
C ASN A 431 -12.06 -10.96 25.45
N HIS A 432 -12.69 -12.11 25.68
CA HIS A 432 -12.44 -13.37 24.98
C HIS A 432 -13.40 -13.60 23.81
N ASP A 433 -14.54 -12.90 23.78
CA ASP A 433 -15.56 -12.98 22.72
C ASP A 433 -15.70 -11.60 22.08
N LEU A 434 -15.15 -11.47 20.86
CA LEU A 434 -15.16 -10.22 20.12
C LEU A 434 -16.59 -9.72 19.83
N THR A 435 -17.51 -10.62 19.53
CA THR A 435 -18.89 -10.25 19.19
C THR A 435 -19.57 -9.68 20.43
N ALA A 436 -19.48 -10.39 21.56
CA ALA A 436 -20.04 -9.90 22.82
C ALA A 436 -19.37 -8.59 23.29
N PHE A 437 -18.05 -8.46 23.12
CA PHE A 437 -17.33 -7.23 23.45
C PHE A 437 -17.78 -6.05 22.57
N LYS A 438 -17.97 -6.29 21.26
CA LYS A 438 -18.46 -5.28 20.32
C LYS A 438 -19.87 -4.82 20.69
N ASP A 439 -20.75 -5.75 21.02
CA ASP A 439 -22.13 -5.44 21.43
C ASP A 439 -22.14 -4.67 22.76
N HIS A 440 -21.32 -5.05 23.74
CA HIS A 440 -21.17 -4.31 24.99
C HIS A 440 -20.62 -2.89 24.78
N LEU A 441 -19.64 -2.72 23.87
CA LEU A 441 -19.15 -1.40 23.49
C LEU A 441 -20.25 -0.59 22.80
N ARG A 442 -21.05 -1.21 21.91
CA ARG A 442 -22.20 -0.57 21.27
C ARG A 442 -23.23 -0.09 22.30
N ASP A 443 -23.58 -0.92 23.28
CA ASP A 443 -24.53 -0.58 24.34
C ASP A 443 -24.04 0.64 25.14
N PHE A 444 -22.74 0.71 25.42
CA PHE A 444 -22.14 1.88 26.03
C PHE A 444 -22.24 3.13 25.13
N LEU A 445 -22.01 2.99 23.82
CA LEU A 445 -22.17 4.08 22.85
C LEU A 445 -23.63 4.56 22.72
N VAL A 446 -24.60 3.66 22.90
CA VAL A 446 -26.01 4.05 22.95
C VAL A 446 -26.29 4.84 24.23
N GLN A 447 -25.80 4.38 25.39
CA GLN A 447 -26.00 5.08 26.68
C GLN A 447 -25.46 6.52 26.67
N ILE A 448 -24.28 6.76 26.07
CA ILE A 448 -23.75 8.13 25.95
C ILE A 448 -24.58 9.00 24.99
N ARG A 449 -25.19 8.40 23.94
CA ARG A 449 -25.92 9.11 22.89
C ARG A 449 -27.38 9.39 23.21
N GLU A 450 -28.03 8.51 23.97
CA GLU A 450 -29.40 8.74 24.45
C GLU A 450 -29.52 10.06 25.22
N PHE A 451 -28.43 10.48 25.86
CA PHE A 451 -28.34 11.77 26.53
C PHE A 451 -28.12 12.96 25.58
N THR A 452 -27.39 12.77 24.47
CA THR A 452 -27.07 13.82 23.49
C THR A 452 -28.12 13.98 22.37
N GLY A 453 -28.97 12.97 22.17
CA GLY A 453 -30.01 12.96 21.12
C GLY A 453 -29.48 12.65 19.72
N GLU A 454 -28.30 12.05 19.61
CA GLU A 454 -27.64 11.70 18.35
C GLU A 454 -28.20 10.41 17.72
N ASP A 455 -28.12 10.29 16.39
CA ASP A 455 -28.57 9.08 15.67
C ASP A 455 -27.70 7.86 16.02
N ILE A 456 -28.37 6.71 16.20
CA ILE A 456 -27.78 5.41 16.55
C ILE A 456 -27.75 4.45 15.35
N SER A 457 -28.34 4.81 14.21
CA SER A 457 -28.45 3.95 13.03
C SER A 457 -27.09 3.50 12.49
N ASP A 458 -26.08 4.37 12.58
CA ASP A 458 -24.72 4.10 12.08
C ASP A 458 -23.97 3.00 12.86
N LEU A 459 -24.41 2.67 14.08
CA LEU A 459 -23.79 1.63 14.91
C LEU A 459 -24.04 0.20 14.39
N TYR A 460 -24.93 0.06 13.39
CA TYR A 460 -25.35 -1.22 12.78
C TYR A 460 -24.94 -1.35 11.30
N LEU A 461 -24.06 -0.47 10.82
CA LEU A 461 -23.60 -0.46 9.42
C LEU A 461 -22.94 -1.78 9.02
N GLU A 462 -22.17 -2.38 9.92
CA GLU A 462 -21.44 -3.60 9.63
C GLU A 462 -22.38 -4.81 9.46
N GLU A 463 -23.35 -4.99 10.37
CA GLU A 463 -24.35 -6.05 10.25
C GLU A 463 -25.12 -5.94 8.93
N ARG A 464 -25.41 -4.70 8.51
CA ARG A 464 -26.04 -4.42 7.22
C ARG A 464 -25.11 -4.76 6.04
N GLU A 465 -23.82 -4.40 6.10
CA GLU A 465 -22.84 -4.76 5.08
C GLU A 465 -22.69 -6.29 4.95
N GLN A 466 -22.60 -7.01 6.07
CA GLN A 466 -22.49 -8.47 6.09
C GLN A 466 -23.73 -9.14 5.49
N ALA A 467 -24.94 -8.69 5.85
CA ALA A 467 -26.19 -9.21 5.27
C ALA A 467 -26.26 -8.98 3.75
N LEU A 468 -25.81 -7.81 3.27
CA LEU A 468 -25.76 -7.51 1.85
C LEU A 468 -24.73 -8.38 1.11
N ARG A 469 -23.55 -8.64 1.70
CA ARG A 469 -22.54 -9.54 1.13
C ARG A 469 -23.05 -10.96 1.02
N ALA A 470 -23.65 -11.50 2.09
CA ALA A 470 -24.24 -12.84 2.09
C ALA A 470 -25.32 -12.99 1.00
N ALA A 471 -26.20 -12.00 0.86
CA ALA A 471 -27.22 -12.00 -0.19
C ALA A 471 -26.62 -11.91 -1.61
N GLN A 472 -25.51 -11.17 -1.80
CA GLN A 472 -24.80 -11.11 -3.08
C GLN A 472 -24.10 -12.43 -3.41
N GLU A 473 -23.49 -13.09 -2.43
CA GLU A 473 -22.85 -14.40 -2.61
C GLU A 473 -23.88 -15.47 -2.95
N GLU A 474 -24.99 -15.54 -2.23
CA GLU A 474 -26.09 -16.47 -2.53
C GLU A 474 -26.61 -16.25 -3.95
N LYS A 475 -26.85 -15.00 -4.35
CA LYS A 475 -27.24 -14.66 -5.72
C LYS A 475 -26.21 -15.12 -6.75
N ARG A 476 -24.91 -14.97 -6.47
CA ARG A 476 -23.82 -15.37 -7.37
C ARG A 476 -23.70 -16.89 -7.49
N GLU A 477 -23.90 -17.64 -6.41
CA GLU A 477 -23.92 -19.11 -6.44
C GLU A 477 -25.08 -19.63 -7.28
N VAL A 478 -26.27 -19.02 -7.18
CA VAL A 478 -27.40 -19.34 -8.08
C VAL A 478 -27.03 -19.06 -9.54
N GLN A 479 -26.35 -17.95 -9.84
CA GLN A 479 -25.92 -17.63 -11.21
C GLN A 479 -24.87 -18.62 -11.75
N LYS A 480 -23.95 -19.13 -10.92
CA LYS A 480 -22.98 -20.17 -11.31
C LYS A 480 -23.65 -21.50 -11.66
N SER A 481 -24.78 -21.82 -11.02
CA SER A 481 -25.48 -23.09 -11.23
C SER A 481 -26.16 -23.21 -12.60
N VAL A 482 -26.32 -22.09 -13.34
CA VAL A 482 -26.99 -22.06 -14.64
C VAL A 482 -25.98 -21.74 -15.75
N PRO A 483 -25.68 -22.70 -16.66
CA PRO A 483 -24.79 -22.46 -17.78
C PRO A 483 -25.26 -21.28 -18.65
N GLY A 484 -24.34 -20.37 -19.00
CA GLY A 484 -24.61 -19.23 -19.87
C GLY A 484 -25.11 -17.95 -19.19
N ILE A 485 -25.36 -17.96 -17.87
CA ILE A 485 -25.69 -16.73 -17.11
C ILE A 485 -24.46 -15.87 -16.85
N LEU A 486 -23.33 -16.51 -16.52
CA LEU A 486 -22.06 -15.82 -16.31
C LEU A 486 -21.34 -15.62 -17.63
N ASN A 487 -20.75 -14.44 -17.80
CA ASN A 487 -19.93 -14.16 -18.97
C ASN A 487 -18.70 -15.10 -18.95
N PRO A 488 -18.24 -15.71 -20.06
CA PRO A 488 -17.03 -16.53 -20.08
C PRO A 488 -15.76 -15.84 -19.55
N HIS A 489 -15.74 -14.50 -19.50
CA HIS A 489 -14.69 -13.72 -18.86
C HIS A 489 -14.75 -13.69 -17.32
N GLU A 490 -15.91 -13.98 -16.74
CA GLU A 490 -16.15 -14.03 -15.28
C GLU A 490 -15.92 -15.44 -14.71
N ILE A 491 -15.70 -16.41 -15.59
CA ILE A 491 -15.40 -17.80 -15.25
C ILE A 491 -13.88 -18.00 -15.34
N THR A 492 -13.25 -18.34 -14.22
CA THR A 492 -11.87 -18.83 -14.16
C THR A 492 -11.85 -20.27 -14.64
N ASP A 493 -11.91 -20.47 -15.95
CA ASP A 493 -11.54 -21.75 -16.56
C ASP A 493 -10.01 -21.81 -16.58
N ASP A 494 -9.43 -22.49 -15.58
CA ASP A 494 -8.11 -23.06 -15.76
C ASP A 494 -8.24 -24.07 -16.89
N MET A 495 -7.56 -23.83 -18.01
CA MET A 495 -7.49 -24.83 -19.09
C MET A 495 -6.83 -26.09 -18.52
N GLN A 496 -7.66 -27.02 -18.06
CA GLN A 496 -7.29 -28.41 -17.81
C GLN A 496 -7.12 -29.06 -19.17
N ASP A 497 -5.90 -28.95 -19.70
CA ASP A 497 -5.30 -29.94 -20.59
C ASP A 497 -3.86 -30.17 -20.11
#